data_AF-A0A3D3ZJK6-F1
#
_entry.id   AF-A0A3D3ZJK6-F1
#
_cell.length_a   1.000
_cell.length_b   1.000
_cell.length_c   1.000
_cell.angle_alpha   90.00
_cell.angle_beta   90.00
_cell.angle_gamma   90.00
#
_symmetry.space_group_name_H-M   'P 1'
#
loop_
_entity.id
_entity.type
_entity.pdbx_description
1 polymer ?
#
loop_
_entity_poly.entity_id
_entity_poly.type
_entity_poly.pdbx_seq_one_letter_code
_entity_poly.pdbx_strand_id
1 'polypeptide(L)' 'LLNEVISTIGSTLKLDEVLSHLVNIIVRATSCHAAFIYLYNKDKDRLVLASTSEQHEHLVGKIALGL' A
#
# COMPACT_ATOMS: atom_id res chain seq x y z
N LEU A 1 -3.60 -1.09 26.88
CA LEU A 1 -2.56 -0.12 26.51
C LEU A 1 -1.39 -0.76 25.77
N LEU A 2 -0.55 -1.64 26.35
CA LEU A 2 0.55 -2.29 25.59
C LEU A 2 0.07 -3.22 24.46
N ASN A 3 -0.99 -4.02 24.71
CA ASN A 3 -1.56 -4.92 23.69
C ASN A 3 -2.22 -4.21 22.50
N GLU A 4 -2.78 -3.02 22.70
CA GLU A 4 -3.38 -2.24 21.61
C GLU A 4 -2.31 -1.65 20.69
N VAL A 5 -1.20 -1.17 21.27
CA VAL A 5 -0.05 -0.68 20.49
C VAL A 5 0.57 -1.83 19.69
N ILE A 6 0.75 -3.01 20.29
CA ILE A 6 1.27 -4.20 19.58
C ILE A 6 0.31 -4.67 18.49
N SER A 7 -0.99 -4.70 18.75
CA SER A 7 -2.02 -5.05 17.75
C SER A 7 -2.02 -4.07 16.57
N THR A 8 -1.94 -2.77 16.86
CA THR A 8 -1.91 -1.71 15.83
C THR A 8 -0.64 -1.82 14.98
N ILE A 9 0.53 -1.94 15.62
CA ILE A 9 1.81 -2.09 14.92
C ILE A 9 1.87 -3.40 14.10
N GLY A 10 1.40 -4.52 14.67
CA GLY A 10 1.33 -5.80 13.99
C GLY A 10 0.32 -5.82 12.84
N SER A 11 -0.75 -5.02 12.91
CA SER A 11 -1.71 -4.85 11.83
C SER A 11 -1.16 -3.97 10.70
N THR A 12 -0.36 -2.95 11.03
CA THR A 12 0.33 -2.12 10.04
C THR A 12 1.42 -2.91 9.31
N LEU A 13 2.26 -3.69 10.02
CA LEU A 13 3.27 -4.56 9.38
C LEU A 13 2.63 -5.55 8.41
N LYS A 14 1.47 -6.10 8.75
CA LYS A 14 0.75 -7.04 7.87
C LYS A 14 0.05 -6.34 6.70
N LEU A 15 -0.32 -5.07 6.84
CA LEU A 15 -1.04 -4.36 5.78
C LEU A 15 -0.17 -4.25 4.52
N ASP A 16 1.11 -3.89 4.68
CA ASP A 16 2.03 -3.77 3.56
C ASP A 16 2.20 -5.10 2.80
N GLU A 17 2.32 -6.22 3.55
CA GLU A 17 2.36 -7.57 2.98
C GLU A 17 1.07 -7.90 2.23
N VAL A 18 -0.10 -7.66 2.84
CA VAL A 18 -1.41 -7.91 2.22
C VAL A 18 -1.57 -7.10 0.92
N LEU A 19 -1.21 -5.83 0.93
CA LEU A 19 -1.31 -4.97 -0.25
C LEU A 19 -0.37 -5.42 -1.37
N SER A 20 0.87 -5.81 -1.04
CA SER A 20 1.82 -6.38 -2.01
C SER A 20 1.29 -7.69 -2.63
N HIS A 21 0.75 -8.59 -1.81
CA HIS A 21 0.10 -9.81 -2.30
C HIS A 21 -1.09 -9.51 -3.23
N LEU A 22 -1.93 -8.52 -2.90
CA LEU A 22 -3.06 -8.12 -3.74
C LEU A 22 -2.60 -7.58 -5.10
N VAL A 23 -1.60 -6.70 -5.12
CA VAL A 23 -1.01 -6.19 -6.36
C VAL A 23 -0.54 -7.34 -7.25
N ASN A 24 0.19 -8.30 -6.68
CA ASN A 24 0.70 -9.45 -7.42
C ASN A 24 -0.43 -10.32 -8.00
N ILE A 25 -1.53 -10.50 -7.26
CA ILE A 25 -2.72 -11.21 -7.76
C ILE A 25 -3.36 -10.43 -8.90
N ILE A 26 -3.55 -9.11 -8.76
CA ILE A 26 -4.20 -8.25 -9.76
C ILE A 26 -3.41 -8.23 -11.06
N VAL A 27 -2.09 -8.05 -11.00
CA VAL A 27 -1.21 -8.04 -12.18
C VAL A 27 -1.34 -9.35 -12.95
N ARG A 28 -1.26 -10.48 -12.25
CA ARG A 28 -1.39 -11.81 -12.86
C ARG A 28 -2.79 -12.07 -13.43
N ALA A 29 -3.84 -11.71 -12.69
CA ALA A 29 -5.23 -11.97 -13.08
C ALA A 29 -5.68 -11.11 -14.27
N THR A 30 -5.18 -9.88 -14.37
CA THR A 30 -5.56 -8.94 -15.44
C THR A 30 -4.58 -8.92 -16.60
N SER A 31 -3.40 -9.55 -16.45
CA SER A 31 -2.30 -9.46 -17.41
C SER A 31 -1.89 -8.02 -17.73
N CYS A 32 -2.02 -7.12 -16.76
CA CYS A 32 -1.57 -5.73 -16.90
C CYS A 32 -0.06 -5.62 -16.63
N HIS A 33 0.56 -4.55 -17.14
CA HIS A 33 1.99 -4.31 -16.96
C HIS A 33 2.34 -3.85 -15.53
N ALA A 34 1.43 -3.16 -14.86
CA ALA A 34 1.61 -2.67 -13.50
C ALA A 34 0.25 -2.41 -12.83
N ALA A 35 0.21 -2.54 -11.51
CA ALA A 35 -0.91 -2.15 -10.66
C ALA A 35 -0.40 -1.31 -9.49
N PHE A 36 -1.19 -0.32 -9.07
CA PHE A 36 -0.87 0.62 -8.01
C PHE A 36 -2.04 0.70 -7.03
N ILE A 37 -1.77 0.60 -5.74
CA ILE A 37 -2.74 0.81 -4.67
C ILE A 37 -2.35 2.08 -3.92
N TYR A 38 -3.30 3.01 -3.82
CA TYR A 38 -3.16 4.24 -3.06
C TYR A 38 -4.02 4.19 -1.81
N LEU A 39 -3.47 4.64 -0.68
CA LEU A 39 -4.24 4.85 0.55
C LEU A 39 -4.45 6.34 0.79
N TYR A 40 -5.65 6.69 1.21
CA TYR A 40 -6.00 8.06 1.53
C TYR A 40 -5.47 8.46 2.91
N ASN A 41 -4.58 9.45 2.94
CA ASN A 41 -4.12 10.11 4.14
C ASN A 41 -5.03 11.31 4.43
N LYS A 42 -5.90 11.17 5.45
CA LYS A 42 -6.87 12.19 5.86
C LYS A 42 -6.22 13.45 6.43
N ASP A 43 -5.10 13.31 7.13
CA ASP A 43 -4.43 14.44 7.78
C ASP A 43 -3.79 15.40 6.77
N LYS A 44 -3.38 14.85 5.62
CA LYS A 44 -2.73 15.60 4.53
C LYS A 44 -3.65 15.87 3.34
N ASP A 45 -4.84 15.28 3.33
CA ASP A 45 -5.78 15.27 2.19
C ASP A 45 -5.09 14.81 0.89
N ARG A 46 -4.45 13.63 0.93
CA ARG A 46 -3.66 13.08 -0.19
C ARG A 46 -3.85 11.59 -0.36
N LEU A 47 -3.79 11.12 -1.59
CA LEU A 47 -3.63 9.70 -1.93
C LEU A 47 -2.14 9.36 -1.97
N VAL A 48 -1.66 8.49 -1.08
CA VAL A 48 -0.25 8.07 -0.99
C VAL A 48 -0.11 6.68 -1.61
N LEU A 49 0.89 6.49 -2.48
CA LEU A 49 1.17 5.18 -3.04
C LEU A 49 1.60 4.21 -1.94
N ALA A 50 0.77 3.20 -1.67
CA ALA A 50 0.95 2.25 -0.57
C ALA A 50 1.50 0.90 -1.04
N SER A 51 1.20 0.49 -2.28
CA SER A 51 1.79 -0.73 -2.86
C SER A 51 1.74 -0.67 -4.38
N THR A 52 2.66 -1.37 -5.04
CA THR A 52 2.77 -1.43 -6.49
C THR A 52 3.53 -2.67 -6.94
N SER A 53 3.39 -3.02 -8.21
CA SER A 53 4.20 -4.08 -8.86
C SER A 53 5.70 -3.86 -8.63
N GLU A 54 6.47 -4.95 -8.53
CA GLU A 54 7.90 -5.00 -8.19
C GLU A 54 8.74 -3.92 -8.89
N GLN A 55 8.51 -3.72 -10.19
CA GLN A 55 9.21 -2.74 -11.04
C GLN A 55 9.19 -1.29 -10.47
N HIS A 56 8.21 -0.97 -9.64
CA HIS A 56 7.94 0.37 -9.14
C HIS A 56 7.97 0.47 -7.60
N GLU A 57 8.35 -0.60 -6.88
CA GLU A 57 8.31 -0.63 -5.40
C GLU A 57 9.07 0.53 -4.75
N HIS A 58 10.17 0.97 -5.36
CA HIS A 58 10.97 2.10 -4.88
C HIS A 58 10.23 3.44 -4.82
N LEU A 59 9.02 3.54 -5.38
CA LEU A 59 8.15 4.72 -5.39
C LEU A 59 7.13 4.73 -4.25
N VAL A 60 6.94 3.60 -3.54
CA VAL A 60 6.01 3.49 -2.41
C VAL A 60 6.36 4.55 -1.35
N GLY A 61 5.35 5.24 -0.84
CA GLY A 61 5.49 6.35 0.10
C GLY A 61 6.08 7.65 -0.46
N LYS A 62 6.62 7.65 -1.69
CA LYS A 62 7.23 8.84 -2.34
C LYS A 62 6.27 9.56 -3.26
N ILE A 63 5.30 8.85 -3.83
CA ILE A 63 4.27 9.44 -4.69
C ILE A 63 3.04 9.75 -3.85
N ALA A 64 2.60 11.02 -3.93
CA ALA A 64 1.35 11.48 -3.35
C ALA A 64 0.59 12.33 -4.38
N LEU A 65 -0.71 12.07 -4.51
CA LEU A 65 -1.61 12.80 -5.41
C LEU A 65 -2.53 13.70 -4.58
N GLY A 66 -2.79 14.91 -5.07
CA GLY A 66 -3.82 15.81 -4.54
C GLY A 66 -5.22 15.33 -4.90
N LEU A 67 -6.16 15.54 -3.98
CA LEU A 67 -7.59 15.45 -4.23
C LEU A 67 -8.15 16.83 -4.62
#